data_AF-A0A917DNV0-F1
#
_entry.id   AF-A0A917DNV0-F1
#
_cell.length_a   1.000
_cell.length_b   1.000
_cell.length_c   1.000
_cell.angle_alpha   90.00
_cell.angle_beta   90.00
_cell.angle_gamma   90.00
#
_symmetry.space_group_name_H-M   'P 1'
#
loop_
_entity.id
_entity.type
_entity.pdbx_description
1 polymer ?
#
loop_
_entity_poly.entity_id
_entity_poly.type
_entity_poly.pdbx_seq_one_letter_code
_entity_poly.pdbx_strand_id
1 'polypeptide(L)'
;MKTEIRSNWSHAILVCKKCSRKLAKRGDGFGDSQKPLAKALKKELGAKKGRKAKLGIIEVPCLDICPKKGVVLVDSRTPGQWRIVMPDADIGELARQLREVDE
;
A
#
# COMPACT_ATOMS: atom_id res chain seq x y z
N MET A 1 24.86 16.04 16.62
CA MET A 1 24.41 15.39 15.35
C MET A 1 22.92 15.09 15.49
N LYS A 2 22.08 15.31 14.47
CA LYS A 2 20.66 14.93 14.57
C LYS A 2 20.54 13.41 14.45
N THR A 3 20.02 12.76 15.48
CA THR A 3 19.79 11.31 15.54
C THR A 3 18.40 10.93 15.03
N GLU A 4 17.50 11.91 14.91
CA GLU A 4 16.09 11.69 14.57
C GLU A 4 15.56 12.68 13.53
N ILE A 5 14.59 12.22 12.74
CA ILE A 5 13.88 13.03 11.74
C ILE A 5 12.37 12.90 12.00
N ARG A 6 11.70 14.01 12.32
CA ARG A 6 10.25 14.03 12.52
C ARG A 6 9.48 13.63 11.25
N SER A 7 8.58 12.66 11.40
CA SER A 7 7.63 12.22 10.39
C SER A 7 6.19 12.59 10.79
N ASN A 8 5.32 12.72 9.78
CA ASN A 8 3.87 12.88 9.93
C ASN A 8 3.12 11.55 9.77
N TRP A 9 3.84 10.44 9.64
CA TRP A 9 3.22 9.13 9.46
C TRP A 9 2.50 8.70 10.74
N SER A 10 1.24 8.30 10.64
CA SER A 10 0.55 7.58 11.71
C SER A 10 1.00 6.12 11.77
N HIS A 11 1.16 5.50 10.61
CA HIS A 11 1.59 4.10 10.45
C HIS A 11 2.14 3.85 9.04
N ALA A 12 2.72 2.67 8.83
CA ALA A 12 3.27 2.24 7.55
C ALA A 12 2.41 1.13 6.93
N ILE A 13 2.24 1.23 5.61
CA ILE A 13 1.63 0.19 4.78
C ILE A 13 2.73 -0.38 3.89
N LEU A 14 3.10 -1.64 4.15
CA LEU A 14 4.11 -2.37 3.39
C LEU A 14 3.41 -3.12 2.25
N VAL A 15 3.84 -2.90 1.01
CA VAL A 15 3.19 -3.47 -0.18
C VAL A 15 4.18 -4.36 -0.94
N CYS A 16 3.79 -5.59 -1.26
CA CYS A 16 4.63 -6.49 -2.07
C CYS A 16 4.86 -5.91 -3.48
N LYS A 17 6.09 -5.44 -3.75
CA LYS A 17 6.47 -4.79 -5.01
C LYS A 17 6.42 -5.74 -6.21
N LYS A 18 6.95 -6.96 -6.04
CA LYS A 18 7.13 -7.93 -7.13
C LYS A 18 5.79 -8.29 -7.77
N CYS A 19 4.84 -8.76 -6.97
CA CYS A 19 3.53 -9.19 -7.46
C CYS A 19 2.73 -8.01 -8.00
N SER A 20 2.80 -6.86 -7.33
CA SER A 20 2.10 -5.65 -7.80
C SER A 20 2.59 -5.16 -9.17
N ARG A 21 3.91 -5.13 -9.39
CA ARG A 21 4.47 -4.79 -10.71
C ARG A 21 4.15 -5.84 -11.77
N LYS A 22 4.14 -7.12 -11.40
CA LYS A 22 3.80 -8.23 -12.30
C LYS A 22 2.37 -8.10 -12.83
N LEU A 23 1.42 -7.71 -11.97
CA LEU A 23 0.03 -7.49 -12.36
C LEU A 23 -0.13 -6.29 -13.27
N ALA A 24 0.42 -5.13 -12.89
CA ALA A 24 0.39 -3.94 -13.73
C ALA A 24 1.01 -4.19 -15.12
N LYS A 25 2.13 -4.93 -15.20
CA LYS A 25 2.75 -5.30 -16.49
C LYS A 25 1.85 -6.18 -17.37
N ARG A 26 0.94 -6.95 -16.77
CA ARG A 26 -0.01 -7.83 -17.48
C ARG A 26 -1.33 -7.13 -17.85
N GLY A 27 -1.52 -5.89 -17.45
CA GLY A 27 -2.79 -5.19 -17.61
C GLY A 27 -3.84 -5.56 -16.56
N ASP A 28 -3.47 -6.30 -15.52
CA ASP A 28 -4.33 -6.70 -14.38
C ASP A 28 -4.00 -5.86 -13.12
N GLY A 29 -3.62 -4.59 -13.30
CA GLY A 29 -3.23 -3.70 -12.20
C GLY A 29 -4.45 -3.16 -11.43
N PHE A 30 -4.22 -2.10 -10.65
CA PHE A 30 -5.20 -1.55 -9.72
C PHE A 30 -5.71 -0.18 -10.15
N GLY A 31 -7.01 0.04 -9.97
CA GLY A 31 -7.75 1.24 -10.36
C GLY A 31 -7.80 1.47 -11.87
N ASP A 32 -8.39 2.59 -12.30
CA ASP A 32 -8.70 2.87 -13.72
C ASP A 32 -7.48 2.81 -14.65
N SER A 33 -6.29 3.11 -14.11
CA SER A 33 -5.05 3.15 -14.89
C SER A 33 -4.20 1.88 -14.77
N GLN A 34 -4.73 0.78 -14.22
CA GLN A 34 -4.03 -0.51 -14.10
C GLN A 34 -2.64 -0.39 -13.47
N LYS A 35 -2.52 0.43 -12.41
CA LYS A 35 -1.24 0.79 -11.78
C LYS A 35 -0.79 -0.26 -10.77
N PRO A 36 0.49 -0.29 -10.39
CA PRO A 36 0.91 -0.98 -9.16
C PRO A 36 0.13 -0.43 -7.96
N LEU A 37 -0.23 -1.31 -7.03
CA LEU A 37 -1.08 -1.06 -5.86
C LEU A 37 -0.58 0.14 -5.04
N ALA A 38 0.72 0.20 -4.74
CA ALA A 38 1.29 1.32 -4.00
C ALA A 38 1.09 2.67 -4.71
N LYS A 39 1.11 2.68 -6.05
CA LYS A 39 0.88 3.89 -6.86
C LYS A 39 -0.60 4.24 -6.93
N ALA A 40 -1.48 3.24 -7.02
CA ALA A 40 -2.93 3.42 -6.96
C ALA A 40 -3.34 4.00 -5.60
N LEU A 41 -2.91 3.40 -4.49
CA LEU A 41 -3.16 3.90 -3.14
C LEU A 41 -2.63 5.33 -2.94
N LYS A 42 -1.40 5.64 -3.41
CA LYS A 42 -0.86 7.00 -3.29
C LYS A 42 -1.69 8.04 -4.05
N LYS A 43 -2.30 7.67 -5.19
CA LYS A 43 -3.19 8.54 -5.96
C LYS A 43 -4.45 8.85 -5.14
N GLU A 44 -5.15 7.81 -4.68
CA GLU A 44 -6.39 7.96 -3.90
C GLU A 44 -6.15 8.69 -2.57
N LEU A 45 -4.98 8.46 -1.97
CA LEU A 45 -4.68 9.09 -0.69
C LEU A 45 -4.34 10.58 -0.80
N GLY A 46 -4.19 11.14 -2.01
CA GLY A 46 -3.73 12.53 -2.20
C GLY A 46 -2.42 12.82 -1.46
N ALA A 47 -1.61 11.78 -1.23
CA ALA A 47 -0.63 11.81 -0.15
C ALA A 47 0.57 12.69 -0.51
N LYS A 48 0.93 13.61 0.40
CA LYS A 48 2.27 14.24 0.44
C LYS A 48 3.33 13.13 0.43
N LYS A 49 4.50 13.39 -0.16
CA LYS A 49 5.56 12.38 -0.31
C LYS A 49 6.46 12.27 0.93
N GLY A 50 7.05 11.09 1.13
CA GLY A 50 8.04 10.83 2.18
C GLY A 50 7.51 11.11 3.59
N ARG A 51 8.37 11.61 4.48
CA ARG A 51 8.03 11.91 5.89
C ARG A 51 6.89 12.90 6.11
N LYS A 52 6.46 13.62 5.07
CA LYS A 52 5.36 14.60 5.14
C LYS A 52 3.98 13.97 4.87
N ALA A 53 3.93 12.71 4.41
CA ALA A 53 2.70 11.95 4.20
C ALA A 53 1.97 11.70 5.53
N LYS A 54 0.66 11.47 5.50
CA LYS A 54 -0.07 10.93 6.67
C LYS A 54 0.17 9.42 6.85
N LEU A 55 0.29 8.68 5.74
CA LEU A 55 0.57 7.25 5.73
C LEU A 55 1.89 6.95 5.02
N GLY A 56 2.66 6.02 5.58
CA GLY A 56 3.88 5.53 4.96
C GLY A 56 3.64 4.38 4.00
N ILE A 57 3.34 4.65 2.73
CA ILE A 57 3.22 3.56 1.73
C ILE A 57 4.60 3.22 1.15
N ILE A 58 5.08 2.03 1.52
CA ILE A 58 6.39 1.53 1.19
C ILE A 58 6.29 0.23 0.40
N GLU A 59 6.97 0.20 -0.73
CA GLU A 59 7.13 -1.03 -1.49
C GLU A 59 8.26 -1.86 -0.87
N VAL A 60 7.94 -3.08 -0.47
CA VAL A 60 8.89 -4.07 0.04
C VAL A 60 9.19 -5.12 -1.03
N PRO A 61 10.29 -5.90 -0.89
CA PRO A 61 10.52 -7.09 -1.71
C PRO A 61 9.35 -8.10 -1.67
N CYS A 62 9.51 -9.22 -2.36
CA CYS A 62 8.48 -10.26 -2.36
C CYS A 62 8.20 -10.74 -0.93
N LEU A 63 6.92 -10.95 -0.62
CA LEU A 63 6.46 -11.55 0.63
C LEU A 63 6.21 -13.06 0.51
N ASP A 64 6.42 -13.63 -0.68
CA ASP A 64 6.31 -15.05 -1.05
C ASP A 64 4.96 -15.74 -0.80
N ILE A 65 3.96 -15.01 -0.29
CA ILE A 65 2.62 -15.54 0.05
C ILE A 65 1.49 -14.95 -0.80
N CYS A 66 1.80 -14.09 -1.77
CA CYS A 66 0.76 -13.49 -2.63
C CYS A 66 0.04 -14.57 -3.44
N PRO A 67 -1.31 -14.66 -3.39
CA PRO A 67 -2.06 -15.63 -4.16
C PRO A 67 -2.11 -15.23 -5.65
N LYS A 68 -2.68 -16.11 -6.48
CA LYS A 68 -2.87 -15.82 -7.91
C LYS A 68 -3.71 -14.55 -8.09
N LYS A 69 -3.18 -13.61 -8.88
CA LYS A 69 -3.75 -12.27 -9.11
C LYS A 69 -3.87 -11.37 -7.86
N GLY A 70 -3.48 -11.83 -6.68
CA GLY A 70 -3.50 -11.01 -5.47
C GLY A 70 -2.16 -10.35 -5.15
N VAL A 71 -2.22 -9.23 -4.43
CA VAL A 71 -1.06 -8.57 -3.82
C VAL A 71 -1.31 -8.46 -2.33
N VAL A 72 -0.35 -8.94 -1.54
CA VAL A 72 -0.41 -8.79 -0.09
C VAL A 72 0.17 -7.44 0.33
N LEU A 73 -0.52 -6.82 1.29
CA LEU A 73 -0.01 -5.69 2.07
C LEU A 73 -0.06 -5.99 3.57
N VAL A 74 0.76 -5.26 4.31
CA VAL A 74 0.83 -5.31 5.77
C VAL A 74 0.59 -3.92 6.32
N ASP A 75 -0.38 -3.81 7.22
CA ASP A 75 -0.59 -2.61 8.03
C ASP A 75 0.24 -2.74 9.32
N SER A 76 1.14 -1.79 9.57
CA SER A 76 2.01 -1.85 10.75
C SER A 76 1.27 -1.75 12.08
N ARG A 77 -0.01 -1.34 12.08
CA ARG A 77 -0.86 -1.34 13.27
C ARG A 77 -1.30 -2.75 13.66
N THR A 78 -1.49 -3.61 12.66
CA THR A 78 -1.94 -4.99 12.84
C THR A 78 -1.00 -5.97 12.12
N PRO A 79 0.29 -6.03 12.49
CA PRO A 79 1.29 -6.79 11.73
C PRO A 79 1.06 -8.30 11.73
N GLY A 80 0.20 -8.83 12.61
CA GLY A 80 -0.22 -10.24 12.60
C GLY A 80 -1.34 -10.56 11.60
N GLN A 81 -1.93 -9.56 10.94
CA GLN A 81 -3.04 -9.72 9.99
C GLN A 81 -2.70 -9.10 8.65
N TRP A 82 -2.37 -9.96 7.68
CA TRP A 82 -1.93 -9.53 6.36
C TRP A 82 -3.11 -9.54 5.40
N ARG A 83 -3.27 -8.48 4.62
CA ARG A 83 -4.43 -8.31 3.74
C ARG A 83 -4.05 -8.65 2.30
N ILE A 84 -4.90 -9.43 1.64
CA ILE A 84 -4.81 -9.70 0.21
C ILE A 84 -5.67 -8.67 -0.53
N VAL A 85 -5.11 -8.05 -1.56
CA VAL A 85 -5.82 -7.12 -2.44
C VAL A 85 -5.89 -7.72 -3.84
N MET A 86 -7.11 -7.90 -4.34
CA MET A 86 -7.40 -8.41 -5.68
C MET A 86 -7.52 -7.25 -6.69
N PRO A 87 -7.35 -7.48 -8.01
CA PRO A 87 -7.31 -6.40 -9.00
C PRO A 87 -8.63 -5.62 -9.14
N ASP A 88 -9.74 -6.27 -8.81
CA ASP A 88 -11.11 -5.74 -8.78
C ASP A 88 -11.44 -5.00 -7.47
N ALA A 89 -10.52 -4.94 -6.52
CA ALA A 89 -10.73 -4.22 -5.27
C ALA A 89 -10.95 -2.73 -5.51
N ASP A 90 -11.94 -2.15 -4.82
CA ASP A 90 -12.13 -0.71 -4.75
C ASP A 90 -10.96 -0.07 -3.98
N ILE A 91 -10.10 0.63 -4.72
CA ILE A 91 -8.91 1.27 -4.15
C ILE A 91 -9.26 2.50 -3.32
N GLY A 92 -10.37 3.19 -3.63
CA GLY A 92 -10.84 4.31 -2.85
C GLY A 92 -11.30 3.87 -1.47
N GLU A 93 -12.10 2.82 -1.42
CA GLU A 93 -12.55 2.21 -0.17
C GLU A 93 -11.40 1.62 0.63
N LEU A 94 -10.49 0.87 -0.01
CA LEU A 94 -9.28 0.38 0.65
C LEU A 94 -8.45 1.52 1.23
N ALA A 95 -8.28 2.62 0.49
CA ALA A 95 -7.54 3.79 0.96
C ALA A 95 -8.23 4.46 2.17
N ARG A 96 -9.56 4.47 2.22
CA ARG A 96 -10.34 4.96 3.36
C ARG A 96 -10.10 4.11 4.61
N GLN A 97 -10.25 2.79 4.49
CA GLN A 97 -10.00 1.82 5.57
C GLN A 97 -8.56 1.89 6.12
N LEU A 98 -7.58 2.11 5.24
CA LEU A 98 -6.18 2.24 5.66
C LEU A 98 -5.87 3.59 6.34
N ARG A 99 -6.70 4.62 6.14
CA ARG A 99 -6.59 5.91 6.82
C ARG A 99 -7.27 5.93 8.17
N GLU A 100 -8.40 5.25 8.29
CA GLU A 100 -9.16 5.17 9.54
C GLU A 100 -8.27 4.60 10.62
N VAL A 101 -8.04 5.39 11.66
CA VAL A 101 -7.40 4.97 12.88
C VAL A 101 -8.55 4.57 13.79
N ASP A 102 -8.64 3.28 14.16
CA ASP A 102 -9.61 2.85 15.16
C ASP A 102 -9.37 3.70 16.42
N GLU A 103 -10.42 4.42 16.87
CA GLU A 103 -10.44 5.17 18.13
C GLU A 103 -10.45 4.24 19.35
#